data_AF-A0A7I7ZV70-F1
#
_entry.id   AF-A0A7I7ZV70-F1
#
_cell.length_a   1.000
_cell.length_b   1.000
_cell.length_c   1.000
_cell.angle_alpha   90.00
_cell.angle_beta   90.00
_cell.angle_gamma   90.00
#
_symmetry.space_group_name_H-M   'P 1'
#
loop_
_entity.id
_entity.type
_entity.pdbx_description
1 polymer ?
#
loop_
_entity_poly.entity_id
_entity_poly.type
_entity_poly.pdbx_seq_one_letter_code
_entity_poly.pdbx_strand_id
1 'polypeptide(L)'
;MSVIHKQGGRPGSPASRQVSWWPVHEFIEAAVAQANCGPLPTPGTPAWCALSDGDPRKLLALAAAGEHHVLRTETAQEIWAEAAKSIAESQEWDAVRRDSRRRVQATRSGAYIPRRSA
;
A
#
# COMPACT_ATOMS: atom_id res chain seq x y z
N MET A 1 30.62 0.08 13.47
CA MET A 1 30.78 -0.10 12.02
C MET A 1 29.59 -0.94 11.54
N SER A 2 28.47 -0.30 11.19
CA SER A 2 27.20 -0.99 10.89
C SER A 2 27.09 -1.25 9.38
N VAL A 3 26.90 -2.51 9.01
CA VAL A 3 26.80 -2.96 7.62
C VAL A 3 25.41 -2.61 7.10
N ILE A 4 25.33 -1.63 6.21
CA ILE A 4 24.10 -1.29 5.49
C ILE A 4 23.89 -2.37 4.42
N HIS A 5 22.95 -3.28 4.65
CA HIS A 5 22.47 -4.20 3.62
C HIS A 5 21.68 -3.41 2.56
N LYS A 6 22.32 -3.13 1.43
CA LYS A 6 21.67 -2.58 0.25
C LYS A 6 20.81 -3.68 -0.39
N GLN A 7 19.49 -3.61 -0.19
CA GLN A 7 18.52 -4.50 -0.84
C GLN A 7 18.56 -4.27 -2.36
N GLY A 8 19.31 -5.11 -3.09
CA GLY A 8 19.40 -5.06 -4.55
C GLY A 8 18.21 -5.78 -5.20
N GLY A 9 17.20 -5.03 -5.63
CA GLY A 9 16.12 -5.56 -6.49
C GLY A 9 16.60 -5.85 -7.91
N ARG A 10 15.99 -6.84 -8.59
CA ARG A 10 16.25 -7.10 -10.03
C ARG A 10 15.95 -5.83 -10.85
N PRO A 11 16.77 -5.48 -11.85
CA PRO A 11 16.44 -4.40 -12.78
C PRO A 11 15.08 -4.70 -13.44
N GLY A 12 14.09 -3.83 -13.23
CA GLY A 12 12.74 -3.96 -13.79
C GLY A 12 11.64 -4.44 -12.83
N SER A 13 11.96 -4.89 -11.61
CA SER A 13 10.93 -5.12 -10.59
C SER A 13 10.48 -3.79 -9.97
N PRO A 14 9.17 -3.51 -9.85
CA PRO A 14 8.72 -2.31 -9.17
C PRO A 14 9.13 -2.37 -7.69
N ALA A 15 9.49 -1.21 -7.13
CA ALA A 15 9.73 -1.10 -5.70
C ALA A 15 8.49 -1.54 -4.90
N SER A 16 8.70 -2.09 -3.71
CA SER A 16 7.60 -2.46 -2.82
C SER A 16 6.72 -1.24 -2.57
N ARG A 17 5.41 -1.46 -2.60
CA ARG A 17 4.39 -0.45 -2.27
C ARG A 17 3.80 -0.66 -0.88
N GLN A 18 4.32 -1.62 -0.12
CA GLN A 18 3.83 -1.91 1.23
C GLN A 18 4.03 -0.69 2.12
N VAL A 19 2.99 -0.37 2.89
CA VAL A 19 2.99 0.71 3.87
C VAL A 19 2.77 0.08 5.24
N SER A 20 3.43 0.62 6.27
CA SER A 20 3.18 0.22 7.65
C SER A 20 2.93 1.43 8.53
N TRP A 21 1.81 1.44 9.24
CA TRP A 21 1.40 2.58 10.06
C TRP A 21 2.18 2.66 11.37
N TRP A 22 2.40 1.53 12.06
CA TRP A 22 3.01 1.55 13.40
C TRP A 22 4.37 2.28 13.45
N PRO A 23 5.35 2.00 12.55
CA PRO A 23 6.62 2.73 12.56
C PRO A 23 6.48 4.22 12.22
N VAL A 24 5.46 4.60 11.45
CA VAL A 24 5.17 6.02 11.16
C VAL A 24 4.63 6.70 12.40
N HIS A 25 3.74 6.04 13.14
CA HIS A 25 3.21 6.54 14.40
C HIS A 25 4.31 6.76 15.43
N GLU A 26 5.18 5.76 15.64
CA GLU A 26 6.33 5.86 16.57
C GLU A 26 7.26 7.02 16.18
N PHE A 27 7.52 7.20 14.88
CA PHE A 27 8.33 8.31 14.40
C PHE A 27 7.69 9.67 14.69
N ILE A 28 6.40 9.83 14.42
CA ILE A 28 5.68 11.08 14.66
C ILE A 28 5.61 11.37 16.16
N GLU A 29 5.32 10.39 17.00
CA GLU A 29 5.30 10.55 18.46
C GLU A 29 6.66 11.08 18.96
N ALA A 30 7.76 10.45 18.53
CA ALA A 30 9.11 10.88 18.88
C ALA A 30 9.43 12.30 18.36
N ALA A 31 9.02 12.63 17.14
CA ALA A 31 9.24 13.94 16.54
C ALA A 31 8.47 15.05 17.28
N VAL A 32 7.22 14.78 17.68
CA VAL A 32 6.41 15.72 18.46
C VAL A 32 7.00 15.93 19.85
N ALA A 33 7.43 14.85 20.51
CA ALA A 33 8.12 14.94 21.79
C ALA A 33 9.43 15.74 21.69
N GLN A 34 10.23 15.49 20.65
CA GLN A 34 11.50 16.19 20.44
C GLN A 34 11.31 17.68 20.14
N ALA A 35 10.27 18.05 19.38
CA ALA A 35 9.99 19.44 19.04
C ALA A 35 9.62 20.28 20.26
N ASN A 36 9.12 19.65 21.34
CA ASN A 36 8.79 20.28 22.61
C ASN A 36 8.01 21.61 22.46
N CYS A 37 7.08 21.64 21.51
CA CYS A 37 6.36 22.85 21.10
C CYS A 37 4.99 22.99 21.79
N GLY A 38 4.69 22.12 22.75
CA GLY A 38 3.40 22.05 23.42
C GLY A 38 2.33 21.29 22.61
N PRO A 39 1.05 21.39 23.00
CA PRO A 39 -0.02 20.65 22.34
C PRO A 39 -0.22 21.10 20.89
N LEU A 40 -0.41 20.14 20.00
CA LEU A 40 -0.70 20.38 18.60
C LEU A 40 -2.20 20.66 18.42
N PRO A 41 -2.60 21.83 17.87
CA PRO A 41 -3.99 22.04 17.50
C PRO A 41 -4.35 21.17 16.29
N THR A 42 -5.58 20.69 16.22
CA THR A 42 -6.08 19.92 15.07
C THR A 42 -5.94 20.76 13.78
N PRO A 43 -5.36 20.23 12.70
CA PRO A 43 -5.22 20.95 11.45
C PRO A 43 -6.53 21.52 10.92
N GLY A 44 -6.48 22.75 10.39
CA GLY A 44 -7.65 23.44 9.83
C GLY A 44 -8.60 24.07 10.84
N THR A 45 -8.42 23.84 12.14
CA THR A 45 -9.18 24.57 13.17
C THR A 45 -8.76 26.04 13.24
N PRO A 46 -9.60 26.95 13.78
CA PRO A 46 -9.20 28.35 13.97
C PRO A 46 -7.90 28.52 14.77
N ALA A 47 -7.67 27.67 15.79
CA ALA A 47 -6.45 27.67 16.58
C ALA A 47 -5.21 27.31 15.73
N TRP A 48 -5.34 26.37 14.80
CA TRP A 48 -4.28 26.03 13.85
C TRP A 48 -4.07 27.11 12.79
N CYS A 49 -5.15 27.70 12.26
CA CYS A 49 -5.08 28.79 11.28
C CYS A 49 -4.43 30.04 11.85
N ALA A 50 -4.60 30.30 13.15
CA ALA A 50 -3.98 31.41 13.86
C ALA A 50 -2.46 31.24 14.09
N LEU A 51 -1.92 30.03 13.93
CA LEU A 51 -0.47 29.79 14.02
C LEU A 51 0.26 30.51 12.88
N SER A 52 1.42 31.09 13.16
CA SER A 52 2.30 31.63 12.12
C SER A 52 2.86 30.51 11.25
N ASP A 53 3.23 30.82 10.01
CA ASP A 53 3.76 29.81 9.08
C ASP A 53 5.12 29.24 9.51
N GLY A 54 5.86 29.97 10.35
CA GLY A 54 7.10 29.50 10.96
C GLY A 54 6.90 28.73 12.27
N ASP A 55 5.67 28.61 12.78
CA ASP A 55 5.41 27.85 13.99
C ASP A 55 5.54 26.34 13.69
N PRO A 56 6.46 25.61 14.35
CA PRO A 56 6.67 24.18 14.08
C PRO A 56 5.40 23.35 14.33
N ARG A 57 4.51 23.79 15.25
CA ARG A 57 3.23 23.11 15.51
C ARG A 57 2.36 23.03 14.26
N LYS A 58 2.49 23.99 13.33
CA LYS A 58 1.65 24.07 12.13
C LYS A 58 1.89 22.88 11.22
N LEU A 59 3.16 22.59 10.92
CA LEU A 59 3.57 21.42 10.14
C LEU A 59 3.45 20.11 10.93
N LEU A 60 3.81 20.10 12.21
CA LEU A 60 3.71 18.89 13.03
C LEU A 60 2.26 18.41 13.20
N ALA A 61 1.30 19.33 13.33
CA ALA A 61 -0.12 18.98 13.35
C ALA A 61 -0.57 18.31 12.05
N LEU A 62 -0.08 18.78 10.89
CA LEU A 62 -0.37 18.14 9.60
C LEU A 62 0.28 16.77 9.49
N ALA A 63 1.53 16.63 9.95
CA ALA A 63 2.24 15.35 9.95
C ALA A 63 1.53 14.31 10.83
N ALA A 64 1.11 14.71 12.03
CA ALA A 64 0.33 13.88 12.94
C ALA A 64 -1.01 13.46 12.32
N ALA A 65 -1.77 14.38 11.74
CA ALA A 65 -3.01 14.02 11.04
C ALA A 65 -2.77 13.14 9.79
N GLY A 66 -1.61 13.28 9.15
CA GLY A 66 -1.21 12.50 7.97
C GLY A 66 -1.06 11.01 8.26
N GLU A 67 -0.75 10.61 9.49
CA GLU A 67 -0.62 9.19 9.86
C GLU A 67 -1.91 8.40 9.62
N HIS A 68 -3.08 9.05 9.69
CA HIS A 68 -4.37 8.44 9.38
C HIS A 68 -4.46 7.97 7.92
N HIS A 69 -3.80 8.66 6.98
CA HIS A 69 -3.74 8.22 5.58
C HIS A 69 -2.88 6.96 5.43
N VAL A 70 -1.79 6.88 6.19
CA VAL A 70 -0.90 5.71 6.23
C VAL A 70 -1.66 4.50 6.77
N LEU A 71 -2.38 4.66 7.88
CA LEU A 71 -3.26 3.63 8.43
C LEU A 71 -4.30 3.16 7.41
N ARG A 72 -5.02 4.10 6.78
CA ARG A 72 -6.01 3.78 5.74
C ARG A 72 -5.40 2.98 4.59
N THR A 73 -4.16 3.29 4.21
CA THR A 73 -3.45 2.61 3.13
C THR A 73 -3.07 1.19 3.52
N GLU A 74 -2.51 0.99 4.71
CA GLU A 74 -2.18 -0.34 5.24
C GLU A 74 -3.44 -1.22 5.34
N THR A 75 -4.52 -0.71 5.96
CA THR A 75 -5.80 -1.45 6.05
C THR A 75 -6.37 -1.78 4.68
N ALA A 76 -6.27 -0.86 3.71
CA ALA A 76 -6.68 -1.16 2.35
C ALA A 76 -5.84 -2.30 1.75
N GLN A 77 -4.52 -2.27 1.93
CA GLN A 77 -3.63 -3.34 1.43
C GLN A 77 -3.96 -4.71 2.03
N GLU A 78 -4.32 -4.77 3.31
CA GLU A 78 -4.78 -6.00 3.96
C GLU A 78 -6.07 -6.53 3.30
N ILE A 79 -7.06 -5.65 3.06
CA ILE A 79 -8.31 -6.02 2.37
C ILE A 79 -8.03 -6.53 0.96
N TRP A 80 -7.16 -5.85 0.20
CA TRP A 80 -6.78 -6.27 -1.16
C TRP A 80 -6.06 -7.62 -1.15
N ALA A 81 -5.17 -7.84 -0.18
CA ALA A 81 -4.46 -9.11 -0.03
C ALA A 81 -5.44 -10.25 0.26
N GLU A 82 -6.43 -10.01 1.12
CA GLU A 82 -7.45 -11.01 1.45
C GLU A 82 -8.36 -11.32 0.25
N ALA A 83 -8.79 -10.28 -0.48
CA ALA A 83 -9.54 -10.46 -1.71
C ALA A 83 -8.73 -11.25 -2.76
N ALA A 84 -7.42 -10.99 -2.87
CA ALA A 84 -6.56 -11.73 -3.79
C ALA A 84 -6.43 -13.21 -3.42
N LYS A 85 -6.30 -13.54 -2.12
CA LYS A 85 -6.32 -14.94 -1.65
C LYS A 85 -7.65 -15.61 -1.95
N SER A 86 -8.77 -14.94 -1.67
CA SER A 86 -10.11 -15.47 -1.96
C SER A 86 -10.29 -15.78 -3.46
N ILE A 87 -9.83 -14.90 -4.35
CA ILE A 87 -9.83 -15.16 -5.79
C ILE A 87 -8.93 -16.36 -6.12
N ALA A 88 -7.73 -16.42 -5.56
CA ALA A 88 -6.80 -17.52 -5.77
C ALA A 88 -7.38 -18.88 -5.30
N GLU A 89 -8.25 -18.88 -4.30
CA GLU A 89 -8.93 -20.08 -3.80
C GLU A 89 -10.25 -20.39 -4.51
N SER A 90 -10.84 -19.43 -5.23
CA SER A 90 -12.18 -19.56 -5.81
C SER A 90 -12.35 -20.66 -6.86
N GLN A 91 -11.29 -21.08 -7.53
CA GLN A 91 -11.33 -22.05 -8.64
C GLN A 91 -10.06 -22.88 -8.72
N GLU A 92 -10.14 -24.04 -9.38
CA GLU A 92 -8.96 -24.83 -9.74
C GLU A 92 -8.21 -24.15 -10.90
N TRP A 93 -7.38 -23.15 -10.57
CA TRP A 93 -6.64 -22.34 -11.55
C TRP A 93 -5.73 -23.15 -12.47
N ASP A 94 -5.32 -24.34 -12.04
CA ASP A 94 -4.57 -25.29 -12.84
C ASP A 94 -5.39 -25.83 -14.01
N ALA A 95 -6.66 -26.15 -13.80
CA ALA A 95 -7.58 -26.56 -14.85
C ALA A 95 -7.84 -25.41 -15.84
N VAL A 96 -8.06 -24.19 -15.33
CA VAL A 96 -8.25 -22.97 -16.15
C VAL A 96 -7.04 -22.70 -17.04
N ARG A 97 -5.83 -22.82 -16.47
CA ARG A 97 -4.56 -22.63 -17.19
C ARG A 97 -4.34 -23.73 -18.24
N ARG A 98 -4.66 -24.99 -17.92
CA ARG A 98 -4.63 -26.12 -18.88
C ARG A 98 -5.59 -25.88 -20.04
N ASP A 99 -6.83 -25.50 -19.75
CA ASP A 99 -7.86 -25.20 -20.76
C ASP A 99 -7.43 -24.06 -21.68
N SER A 100 -6.94 -22.96 -21.11
CA SER A 100 -6.48 -21.79 -21.85
C SER A 100 -5.33 -22.13 -22.81
N ARG A 101 -4.33 -22.88 -22.34
CA ARG A 101 -3.22 -23.36 -23.20
C ARG A 101 -3.70 -24.26 -24.32
N ARG A 102 -4.61 -25.21 -24.03
CA ARG A 102 -5.19 -26.10 -25.04
C ARG A 102 -5.88 -25.30 -26.14
N ARG A 103 -6.65 -24.26 -25.77
CA ARG A 103 -7.31 -23.38 -26.74
C ARG A 103 -6.31 -22.62 -27.62
N VAL A 104 -5.31 -22.00 -27.02
CA VAL A 104 -4.27 -21.27 -27.76
C VAL A 104 -3.54 -22.20 -28.74
N GLN A 105 -3.22 -23.43 -28.30
CA GLN A 105 -2.57 -24.42 -29.16
C GLN A 105 -3.45 -24.84 -30.33
N ALA A 106 -4.73 -25.14 -30.09
CA ALA A 106 -5.68 -25.52 -31.13
C ALA A 106 -5.89 -24.39 -32.15
N THR A 107 -6.01 -23.12 -31.71
CA THR A 107 -6.04 -21.97 -32.63
C THR A 107 -4.77 -21.90 -33.48
N ARG A 108 -3.59 -22.08 -32.87
CA ARG A 108 -2.29 -22.05 -33.59
C ARG A 108 -2.14 -23.19 -34.59
N SER A 109 -2.68 -24.37 -34.29
CA SER A 109 -2.64 -25.53 -35.18
C SER A 109 -3.78 -25.54 -36.21
N GLY A 110 -4.64 -24.53 -36.24
CA GLY A 110 -5.81 -24.47 -37.12
C GLY A 110 -6.93 -25.46 -36.76
N ALA A 111 -6.89 -26.05 -35.56
CA ALA A 111 -7.92 -26.97 -35.08
C ALA A 111 -9.17 -26.20 -34.66
N TYR A 112 -10.33 -26.58 -35.22
CA TYR A 112 -11.61 -25.97 -34.88
C TYR A 112 -12.04 -26.32 -33.44
N ILE A 113 -12.33 -25.29 -32.64
CA ILE A 113 -12.85 -25.45 -31.27
C ILE A 113 -14.31 -24.97 -31.25
N PRO A 114 -15.30 -25.87 -31.16
CA PRO A 114 -16.70 -25.46 -31.08
C PRO A 114 -16.98 -24.75 -29.75
N ARG A 115 -17.76 -23.67 -29.81
CA ARG A 115 -18.30 -23.02 -28.61
C ARG A 115 -19.32 -23.96 -27.96
N ARG A 116 -19.16 -24.21 -26.65
CA ARG A 116 -20.17 -24.92 -25.87
C ARG A 116 -21.34 -23.95 -25.64
N SER A 117 -22.55 -24.36 -26.02
CA SER A 117 -23.78 -23.64 -25.68
C SER A 117 -24.01 -23.68 -24.16
N ALA A 118 -24.58 -22.60 -23.62
CA ALA A 118 -24.86 -22.41 -22.20
C ALA A 118 -25.92 -23.39 -21.68
#